data_AF-A0A1D6NGW9-F1
#
_entry.id   AF-A0A1D6NGW9-F1
#
_cell.length_a   1.000
_cell.length_b   1.000
_cell.length_c   1.000
_cell.angle_alpha   90.00
_cell.angle_beta   90.00
_cell.angle_gamma   90.00
#
_symmetry.space_group_name_H-M   'P 1'
#
loop_
_entity.id
_entity.type
_entity.pdbx_description
1 polymer ?
#
loop_
_entity_poly.entity_id
_entity_poly.type
_entity_poly.pdbx_seq_one_letter_code
_entity_poly.pdbx_strand_id
1 'polypeptide(L)'
;MASKRIQKELKDLQKDPPTSCSAGPVGEDMFHWQATIMGPSDSPYSGGVFLVTIHFPPDYPFKPPKVAFRTKVFHPNINSNGSICLDILKDQWSPALTISKVLLSICSLLTDPNPDDPLVPEIAHMYKTDRHKYENTARTWTQSTVPRVVLNAAVLCHLEAVILSVKKNWYLEPFCVGWRCRPVHACVLLPFTSHRVGRNITFCLLSNWYETIMIVGDLVAADEANLNGSFTRDL
;
A
#
# COMPACT_ATOMS: atom_id res chain seq x y z
N MET A 1 -0.45 11.81 -25.93
CA MET A 1 0.69 10.90 -25.64
C MET A 1 0.71 10.50 -24.17
N ALA A 2 0.47 11.43 -23.23
CA ALA A 2 0.36 11.16 -21.79
C ALA A 2 -0.55 9.97 -21.44
N SER A 3 -1.80 9.95 -21.90
CA SER A 3 -2.74 8.85 -21.63
C SER A 3 -2.20 7.46 -22.04
N LYS A 4 -1.58 7.33 -23.23
CA LYS A 4 -0.97 6.07 -23.68
C LYS A 4 0.17 5.62 -22.75
N ARG A 5 0.97 6.58 -22.26
CA ARG A 5 2.06 6.31 -21.31
C ARG A 5 1.52 5.85 -19.95
N ILE A 6 0.52 6.54 -19.42
CA ILE A 6 -0.14 6.18 -18.14
C ILE A 6 -0.76 4.78 -18.21
N GLN A 7 -1.48 4.47 -19.30
CA GLN A 7 -2.05 3.14 -19.51
C GLN A 7 -0.99 2.04 -19.60
N LYS A 8 0.15 2.33 -20.21
CA LYS A 8 1.28 1.39 -20.25
C LYS A 8 1.82 1.14 -18.84
N GLU A 9 2.06 2.19 -18.07
CA GLU A 9 2.56 2.04 -16.69
C GLU A 9 1.57 1.31 -15.78
N LEU A 10 0.27 1.51 -15.96
CA LEU A 10 -0.76 0.75 -15.23
C LEU A 10 -0.67 -0.74 -15.54
N LYS A 11 -0.52 -1.11 -16.82
CA LYS A 11 -0.35 -2.51 -17.22
C LYS A 11 0.94 -3.11 -16.68
N ASP A 12 2.03 -2.34 -16.68
CA ASP A 12 3.31 -2.77 -16.14
C ASP A 12 3.22 -3.02 -14.62
N LEU A 13 2.55 -2.12 -13.88
CA LEU A 13 2.27 -2.30 -12.44
C LEU A 13 1.36 -3.50 -12.14
N GLN A 14 0.36 -3.76 -12.97
CA GLN A 14 -0.52 -4.93 -12.82
C GLN A 14 0.19 -6.24 -13.13
N LYS A 15 1.14 -6.21 -14.06
CA LYS A 15 1.92 -7.38 -14.47
C LYS A 15 2.99 -7.73 -13.44
N ASP A 16 3.64 -6.73 -12.87
CA ASP A 16 4.73 -6.88 -11.89
C ASP A 16 4.51 -5.92 -10.71
N PRO A 17 3.59 -6.26 -9.79
CA PRO A 17 3.26 -5.39 -8.67
C PRO A 17 4.42 -5.36 -7.66
N PRO A 18 4.86 -4.17 -7.20
CA PRO A 18 5.87 -4.06 -6.15
C PRO A 18 5.38 -4.68 -4.83
N THR A 19 6.26 -5.42 -4.13
CA THR A 19 5.91 -6.26 -2.99
C THR A 19 5.20 -5.54 -1.84
N SER A 20 5.51 -4.26 -1.64
CA SER A 20 4.99 -3.41 -0.55
C SER A 20 4.12 -2.25 -1.04
N CYS A 21 3.81 -2.19 -2.34
CA CYS A 21 3.09 -1.06 -2.93
C CYS A 21 2.02 -1.52 -3.91
N SER A 22 0.88 -0.86 -3.90
CA SER A 22 -0.12 -0.97 -4.96
C SER A 22 -0.52 0.42 -5.43
N ALA A 23 -0.94 0.55 -6.69
CA ALA A 23 -1.43 1.81 -7.23
C ALA A 23 -2.40 1.59 -8.39
N GLY A 24 -3.36 2.50 -8.55
CA GLY A 24 -4.31 2.47 -9.64
C GLY A 24 -5.13 3.76 -9.75
N PRO A 25 -5.86 3.95 -10.86
CA PRO A 25 -6.73 5.11 -11.06
C PRO A 25 -7.89 5.09 -10.06
N VAL A 26 -8.34 6.28 -9.67
CA VAL A 26 -9.51 6.47 -8.81
C VAL A 26 -10.73 6.73 -9.68
N GLY A 27 -11.70 5.83 -9.64
CA GLY A 27 -12.90 5.90 -10.49
C GLY A 27 -12.55 5.83 -11.97
N GLU A 28 -13.06 6.79 -12.75
CA GLU A 28 -12.85 6.85 -14.21
C GLU A 28 -11.69 7.78 -14.63
N ASP A 29 -11.12 8.54 -13.69
CA ASP A 29 -10.04 9.49 -14.01
C ASP A 29 -8.68 8.79 -14.07
N MET A 30 -8.21 8.55 -15.28
CA MET A 30 -6.88 7.97 -15.52
C MET A 30 -5.71 8.86 -15.10
N PHE A 31 -5.92 10.16 -14.89
CA PHE A 31 -4.89 11.12 -14.45
C PHE A 31 -4.87 11.32 -12.93
N HIS A 32 -5.78 10.69 -12.20
CA HIS A 32 -5.81 10.70 -10.75
C HIS A 32 -5.70 9.27 -10.21
N TRP A 33 -4.58 8.97 -9.57
CA TRP A 33 -4.31 7.66 -9.00
C TRP A 33 -4.23 7.73 -7.48
N GLN A 34 -4.56 6.60 -6.86
CA GLN A 34 -4.29 6.32 -5.47
C GLN A 34 -3.32 5.15 -5.38
N ALA A 35 -2.38 5.27 -4.46
CA ALA A 35 -1.42 4.24 -4.13
C ALA A 35 -1.49 3.92 -2.63
N THR A 36 -1.24 2.66 -2.31
CA THR A 36 -1.13 2.17 -0.94
C THR A 36 0.28 1.65 -0.74
N ILE A 37 0.95 2.19 0.27
CA ILE A 37 2.31 1.81 0.66
C ILE A 37 2.23 1.12 2.02
N MET A 38 2.71 -0.12 2.07
CA MET A 38 2.90 -0.85 3.31
C MET A 38 4.20 -0.36 3.95
N GLY A 39 4.13 0.01 5.23
CA GLY A 39 5.29 0.49 5.96
C GLY A 39 6.42 -0.55 6.01
N PRO A 40 7.67 -0.18 5.69
CA PRO A 40 8.81 -1.10 5.70
C PRO A 40 9.02 -1.75 7.08
N SER A 41 9.30 -3.04 7.10
CA SER A 41 9.39 -3.84 8.35
C SER A 41 10.57 -3.48 9.24
N ASP A 42 11.62 -2.92 8.65
CA ASP A 42 12.87 -2.46 9.27
C ASP A 42 12.82 -0.99 9.71
N SER A 43 11.65 -0.35 9.60
CA SER A 43 11.45 1.07 9.92
C SER A 43 10.44 1.25 11.07
N PRO A 44 10.37 2.43 11.71
CA PRO A 44 9.32 2.72 12.69
C PRO A 44 7.91 2.76 12.08
N TYR A 45 7.80 2.68 10.75
CA TYR A 45 6.57 2.64 9.99
C TYR A 45 6.02 1.22 9.80
N SER A 46 6.72 0.19 10.28
CA SER A 46 6.31 -1.21 10.19
C SER A 46 4.88 -1.45 10.65
N GLY A 47 4.11 -2.19 9.86
CA GLY A 47 2.69 -2.47 10.10
C GLY A 47 1.73 -1.32 9.75
N GLY A 48 2.24 -0.15 9.37
CA GLY A 48 1.46 0.97 8.86
C GLY A 48 0.94 0.76 7.45
N VAL A 49 -0.19 1.41 7.15
CA VAL A 49 -0.74 1.51 5.79
C VAL A 49 -0.85 2.98 5.43
N PHE A 50 -0.13 3.40 4.39
CA PHE A 50 -0.05 4.79 3.97
C PHE A 50 -0.69 4.98 2.61
N LEU A 51 -1.73 5.82 2.57
CA LEU A 51 -2.40 6.20 1.33
C LEU A 51 -1.67 7.39 0.72
N VAL A 52 -1.42 7.29 -0.57
CA VAL A 52 -0.73 8.30 -1.38
C VAL A 52 -1.59 8.64 -2.58
N THR A 53 -1.72 9.92 -2.89
CA THR A 53 -2.41 10.42 -4.08
C THR A 53 -1.39 10.83 -5.13
N ILE A 54 -1.68 10.53 -6.39
CA ILE A 54 -0.81 10.80 -7.53
C ILE A 54 -1.65 11.49 -8.60
N HIS A 55 -1.24 12.69 -9.00
CA HIS A 55 -1.88 13.44 -10.08
C HIS A 55 -0.91 13.64 -11.22
N PHE A 56 -1.28 13.12 -12.39
CA PHE A 56 -0.47 13.26 -13.60
C PHE A 56 -0.75 14.61 -14.26
N PRO A 57 0.28 15.37 -14.66
CA PRO A 57 0.08 16.56 -15.45
C PRO A 57 -0.27 16.20 -16.91
N PRO A 58 -0.92 17.11 -17.66
CA PRO A 58 -1.32 16.85 -19.05
C PRO A 58 -0.13 16.59 -19.99
N ASP A 59 1.07 17.05 -19.64
CA ASP A 59 2.33 16.88 -20.36
C ASP A 59 3.21 15.74 -19.82
N TYR A 60 2.65 14.83 -19.00
CA TYR A 60 3.34 13.61 -18.58
C TYR A 60 3.82 12.79 -19.80
N PRO A 61 5.06 12.24 -19.80
CA PRO A 61 6.04 12.18 -18.71
C PRO A 61 7.10 13.30 -18.71
N PHE A 62 6.90 14.38 -19.47
CA PHE A 62 7.89 15.47 -19.53
C PHE A 62 7.92 16.32 -18.25
N LYS A 63 6.79 16.37 -17.52
CA LYS A 63 6.73 16.88 -16.15
C LYS A 63 6.45 15.75 -15.15
N PRO A 64 6.98 15.85 -13.92
CA PRO A 64 6.71 14.88 -12.86
C PRO A 64 5.24 14.89 -12.44
N PRO A 65 4.71 13.75 -11.96
CA PRO A 65 3.43 13.70 -11.30
C PRO A 65 3.49 14.40 -9.94
N LYS A 66 2.38 15.00 -9.51
CA LYS A 66 2.25 15.52 -8.14
C LYS A 66 1.89 14.36 -7.22
N VAL A 67 2.76 14.06 -6.27
CA VAL A 67 2.58 12.96 -5.31
C VAL A 67 2.49 13.53 -3.90
N ALA A 68 1.46 13.12 -3.16
CA ALA A 68 1.28 13.55 -1.78
C ALA A 68 0.67 12.42 -0.93
N PHE A 69 1.17 12.27 0.29
CA PHE A 69 0.53 11.43 1.30
C PHE A 69 -0.83 11.99 1.69
N ARG A 70 -1.83 11.12 1.73
CA ARG A 70 -3.12 11.41 2.31
C ARG A 70 -3.15 11.06 3.80
N THR A 71 -2.50 9.95 4.14
CA THR A 71 -2.26 9.55 5.52
C THR A 71 -1.21 10.47 6.14
N LYS A 72 -1.45 10.97 7.36
CA LYS A 72 -0.43 11.75 8.08
C LYS A 72 0.74 10.85 8.47
N VAL A 73 1.97 11.30 8.21
CA VAL A 73 3.21 10.56 8.52
C VAL A 73 4.15 11.45 9.30
N PHE A 74 4.69 10.94 10.41
CA PHE A 74 5.70 11.65 11.19
C PHE A 74 7.10 11.40 10.61
N HIS A 75 7.52 12.22 9.65
CA HIS A 75 8.77 12.02 8.90
C HIS A 75 9.44 13.35 8.54
N PRO A 76 10.78 13.48 8.57
CA PRO A 76 11.46 14.77 8.35
C PRO A 76 11.29 15.33 6.93
N ASN A 77 11.13 14.47 5.91
CA ASN A 77 10.92 14.85 4.51
C ASN A 77 9.45 14.85 4.08
N ILE A 78 8.48 14.69 4.99
CA ILE A 78 7.05 14.73 4.70
C ILE A 78 6.40 15.78 5.59
N ASN A 79 5.71 16.76 5.02
CA ASN A 79 5.02 17.78 5.81
C ASN A 79 3.62 17.34 6.27
N SER A 80 2.97 18.13 7.13
CA SER A 80 1.60 17.86 7.62
C SER A 80 0.53 17.86 6.52
N ASN A 81 0.79 18.52 5.39
CA ASN A 81 -0.05 18.52 4.20
C ASN A 81 0.21 17.31 3.28
N GLY A 82 1.13 16.41 3.66
CA GLY A 82 1.49 15.21 2.92
C GLY A 82 2.43 15.43 1.73
N SER A 83 2.93 16.65 1.52
CA SER A 83 3.95 16.91 0.49
C SER A 83 5.26 16.22 0.84
N ILE A 84 5.92 15.69 -0.18
CA ILE A 84 7.15 14.90 -0.05
C ILE A 84 8.31 15.72 -0.63
N CYS A 85 9.42 15.84 0.11
CA CYS A 85 10.67 16.29 -0.50
C CYS A 85 11.44 15.08 -1.01
N LEU A 86 11.35 14.87 -2.31
CA LEU A 86 12.09 13.84 -3.02
C LEU A 86 12.58 14.47 -4.33
N ASP A 87 13.89 14.42 -4.55
CA ASP A 87 14.60 15.01 -5.68
C ASP A 87 14.10 14.50 -7.05
N ILE A 88 13.76 13.21 -7.13
CA ILE A 88 13.20 12.62 -8.36
C ILE A 88 11.83 13.18 -8.72
N LEU A 89 11.11 13.85 -7.80
CA LEU A 89 9.84 14.55 -8.09
C LEU A 89 10.05 16.02 -8.43
N LYS A 90 11.30 16.50 -8.42
CA LYS A 90 11.68 17.90 -8.67
C LYS A 90 12.70 17.98 -9.82
N ASP A 91 13.95 18.24 -9.50
CA ASP A 91 15.04 18.52 -10.43
C ASP A 91 15.67 17.26 -11.03
N GLN A 92 15.60 16.12 -10.33
CA GLN A 92 16.09 14.83 -10.83
C GLN A 92 15.01 14.02 -11.57
N TRP A 93 13.86 14.63 -11.89
CA TRP A 93 12.84 13.97 -12.69
C TRP A 93 13.36 13.67 -14.10
N SER A 94 13.22 12.42 -14.51
CA SER A 94 13.47 11.99 -15.89
C SER A 94 12.21 11.34 -16.48
N PRO A 95 11.85 11.63 -17.75
CA PRO A 95 10.75 10.95 -18.44
C PRO A 95 10.90 9.43 -18.52
N ALA A 96 12.10 8.88 -18.23
CA ALA A 96 12.37 7.46 -18.14
C ALA A 96 11.96 6.83 -16.80
N LEU A 97 11.69 7.64 -15.77
CA LEU A 97 11.16 7.17 -14.49
C LEU A 97 9.70 6.72 -14.64
N THR A 98 9.33 5.70 -13.88
CA THR A 98 7.98 5.14 -13.84
C THR A 98 7.40 5.32 -12.44
N ILE A 99 6.07 5.24 -12.32
CA ILE A 99 5.38 5.29 -11.03
C ILE A 99 5.84 4.18 -10.09
N SER A 100 6.12 2.98 -10.62
CA SER A 100 6.72 1.90 -9.81
C SER A 100 8.02 2.35 -9.15
N LYS A 101 8.94 2.98 -9.90
CA LYS A 101 10.19 3.52 -9.35
C LYS A 101 9.94 4.64 -8.34
N VAL A 102 8.98 5.53 -8.61
CA VAL A 102 8.61 6.60 -7.67
C VAL A 102 8.13 6.02 -6.33
N LEU A 103 7.25 5.03 -6.35
CA LEU A 103 6.74 4.37 -5.14
C LEU A 103 7.85 3.63 -4.37
N LEU A 104 8.77 2.96 -5.08
CA LEU A 104 9.93 2.33 -4.47
C LEU A 104 10.87 3.37 -3.82
N SER A 105 11.08 4.52 -4.46
CA SER A 105 11.86 5.62 -3.87
C SER A 105 11.18 6.20 -2.63
N ILE A 106 9.85 6.29 -2.60
CA ILE A 106 9.11 6.69 -1.40
C ILE A 106 9.27 5.65 -0.28
N CYS A 107 9.23 4.36 -0.59
CA CYS A 107 9.52 3.31 0.40
C CYS A 107 10.94 3.43 0.96
N SER A 108 11.91 3.65 0.09
CA SER A 108 13.30 3.86 0.49
C SER A 108 13.44 5.09 1.39
N LEU A 109 12.71 6.16 1.10
CA LEU A 109 12.70 7.37 1.92
C LEU A 109 12.15 7.10 3.33
N LEU A 110 11.13 6.25 3.46
CA LEU A 110 10.59 5.85 4.77
C LEU A 110 11.60 5.02 5.59
N THR A 111 12.41 4.18 4.94
CA THR A 111 13.47 3.42 5.62
C THR A 111 14.65 4.32 5.99
N ASP A 112 15.10 5.16 5.05
CA ASP A 112 16.26 6.03 5.18
C ASP A 112 15.88 7.51 4.96
N PRO A 113 15.44 8.22 6.02
CA PRO A 113 15.14 9.64 5.94
C PRO A 113 16.37 10.48 5.59
N ASN A 114 16.18 11.59 4.87
CA ASN A 114 17.23 12.54 4.55
C ASN A 114 17.17 13.77 5.48
N PRO A 115 17.95 13.83 6.58
CA PRO A 115 17.88 14.94 7.52
C PRO A 115 18.68 16.18 7.09
N ASP A 116 19.36 16.16 5.94
CA ASP A 116 20.14 17.29 5.43
C ASP A 116 19.32 18.22 4.53
N ASP A 117 18.24 17.71 3.94
CA ASP A 117 17.21 18.50 3.23
C ASP A 117 15.79 18.23 3.79
N PRO A 118 15.50 18.62 5.05
CA PRO A 118 14.21 18.33 5.68
C PRO A 118 13.12 19.33 5.27
N LEU A 119 11.89 18.83 5.11
CA LEU A 119 10.70 19.70 5.06
C LEU A 119 10.28 20.18 6.44
N VAL A 120 10.56 19.38 7.47
CA VAL A 120 10.21 19.67 8.86
C VAL A 120 11.48 19.66 9.70
N PRO A 121 12.13 20.82 9.88
CA PRO A 121 13.41 20.93 10.59
C PRO A 121 13.37 20.37 12.01
N GLU A 122 12.24 20.47 12.70
CA GLU A 122 12.06 19.98 14.08
C GLU A 122 12.17 18.45 14.15
N ILE A 123 11.53 17.74 13.20
CA ILE A 123 11.58 16.28 13.13
C ILE A 123 13.00 15.84 12.73
N ALA A 124 13.64 16.56 11.81
CA ALA A 124 15.02 16.27 11.39
C ALA A 124 16.03 16.49 12.52
N HIS A 125 15.84 17.55 13.32
CA HIS A 125 16.63 17.79 14.52
C HIS A 125 16.46 16.64 15.51
N MET A 126 15.22 16.24 15.81
CA MET A 126 14.94 15.09 16.67
C MET A 126 15.59 13.80 16.14
N TYR A 127 15.51 13.54 14.84
CA TYR A 127 16.14 12.39 14.19
C TYR A 127 17.67 12.38 14.35
N LYS A 128 18.31 13.56 14.34
CA LYS A 128 19.76 13.74 14.51
C LYS A 128 20.20 13.68 15.98
N THR A 129 19.43 14.23 16.91
CA THR A 129 19.81 14.32 18.33
C THR A 129 19.36 13.14 19.17
N ASP A 130 18.15 12.63 18.92
CA ASP A 130 17.52 11.57 19.73
C ASP A 130 16.72 10.62 18.82
N ARG A 131 17.44 9.64 18.27
CA ARG A 131 16.87 8.62 17.37
C ARG A 131 15.77 7.81 18.05
N HIS A 132 15.94 7.48 19.32
CA HIS A 132 15.00 6.64 20.05
C HIS A 132 13.66 7.36 20.25
N LYS A 133 13.68 8.65 20.60
CA LYS A 133 12.45 9.47 20.70
C LYS A 133 11.77 9.62 19.35
N TYR A 134 12.52 9.83 18.27
CA TYR A 134 11.97 9.87 16.91
C TYR A 134 11.25 8.56 16.57
N GLU A 135 11.91 7.42 16.74
CA GLU A 135 11.34 6.10 16.40
C GLU A 135 10.07 5.79 17.20
N ASN A 136 10.07 6.08 18.50
CA ASN A 136 8.89 5.85 19.34
C ASN A 136 7.70 6.74 18.94
N THR A 137 7.99 8.01 18.60
CA THR A 137 6.96 8.94 18.12
C THR A 137 6.40 8.48 16.77
N ALA A 138 7.28 8.13 15.82
CA ALA A 138 6.90 7.62 14.50
C ALA A 138 6.08 6.32 14.59
N ARG A 139 6.44 5.38 15.46
CA ARG A 139 5.66 4.15 15.72
C ARG A 139 4.28 4.47 16.28
N THR A 140 4.19 5.39 17.24
CA THR A 140 2.91 5.81 17.85
C THR A 140 1.99 6.42 16.80
N TRP A 141 2.54 7.29 15.94
CA TRP A 141 1.79 7.85 14.82
C TRP A 141 1.35 6.77 13.83
N THR A 142 2.23 5.83 13.50
CA THR A 142 1.94 4.74 12.56
C THR A 142 0.82 3.82 13.06
N GLN A 143 0.76 3.55 14.36
CA GLN A 143 -0.34 2.76 14.94
C GLN A 143 -1.70 3.46 14.79
N SER A 144 -1.72 4.79 14.75
CA SER A 144 -2.95 5.56 14.53
C SER A 144 -3.41 5.56 13.07
N THR A 145 -2.54 5.22 12.12
CA THR A 145 -2.87 5.24 10.68
C THR A 145 -3.40 3.92 10.15
N VAL A 146 -3.33 2.83 10.93
CA VAL A 146 -3.87 1.53 10.54
C VAL A 146 -5.40 1.63 10.47
N PRO A 147 -6.02 1.48 9.29
CA PRO A 147 -7.47 1.53 9.18
C PRO A 147 -8.07 0.41 10.02
N ARG A 148 -9.16 0.71 10.75
CA ARG A 148 -9.89 -0.29 11.55
C ARG A 148 -10.29 -1.53 10.75
N VAL A 149 -10.50 -1.36 9.44
CA VAL A 149 -10.81 -2.43 8.48
C VAL A 149 -9.63 -3.38 8.26
N VAL A 150 -8.39 -2.89 8.26
CA VAL A 150 -7.18 -3.71 8.13
C VAL A 150 -6.92 -4.51 9.41
N LEU A 151 -7.19 -3.92 10.57
CA LEU A 151 -7.20 -4.64 11.85
C LEU A 151 -8.20 -5.81 11.81
N ASN A 152 -9.42 -5.57 11.30
CA ASN A 152 -10.43 -6.61 11.17
C ASN A 152 -10.05 -7.69 10.14
N ALA A 153 -9.48 -7.32 8.99
CA ALA A 153 -9.04 -8.27 7.97
C ALA A 153 -7.84 -9.12 8.43
N ALA A 154 -6.88 -8.54 9.16
CA ALA A 154 -5.79 -9.28 9.78
C ALA A 154 -6.30 -10.25 10.87
N VAL A 155 -7.28 -9.83 11.68
CA VAL A 155 -7.96 -10.69 12.65
C VAL A 155 -8.72 -11.82 11.94
N LEU A 156 -9.39 -11.54 10.82
CA LEU A 156 -10.07 -12.55 10.01
C LEU A 156 -9.08 -13.53 9.36
N CYS A 157 -7.95 -13.06 8.84
CA CYS A 157 -6.91 -13.91 8.26
C CYS A 157 -6.23 -14.77 9.35
N HIS A 158 -6.03 -14.24 10.56
CA HIS A 158 -5.59 -15.04 11.71
C HIS A 158 -6.66 -16.04 12.17
N LEU A 159 -7.94 -15.67 12.18
CA LEU A 159 -9.03 -16.60 12.46
C LEU A 159 -9.11 -17.70 11.40
N GLU A 160 -8.94 -17.39 10.11
CA GLU A 160 -8.87 -18.39 9.04
C GLU A 160 -7.65 -19.30 9.18
N ALA A 161 -6.48 -18.75 9.52
CA ALA A 161 -5.26 -19.52 9.78
C ALA A 161 -5.41 -20.42 11.02
N VAL A 162 -6.06 -19.95 12.08
CA VAL A 162 -6.39 -20.73 13.28
C VAL A 162 -7.44 -21.78 12.96
N ILE A 163 -8.49 -21.48 12.19
CA ILE A 163 -9.49 -22.45 11.71
C ILE A 163 -8.82 -23.53 10.86
N LEU A 164 -7.88 -23.16 9.99
CA LEU A 164 -7.08 -24.12 9.19
C LEU A 164 -6.14 -24.95 10.09
N SER A 165 -5.59 -24.37 11.15
CA SER A 165 -4.77 -25.08 12.14
C SER A 165 -5.60 -26.06 12.99
N VAL A 166 -6.83 -25.70 13.36
CA VAL A 166 -7.78 -26.57 14.07
C VAL A 166 -8.31 -27.67 13.15
N LYS A 167 -8.55 -27.38 11.86
CA LYS A 167 -8.94 -28.41 10.86
C LYS A 167 -7.84 -29.42 10.56
N LYS A 168 -6.55 -29.07 10.72
CA LYS A 168 -5.43 -30.02 10.64
C LYS A 168 -5.39 -31.04 11.79
N ASN A 169 -6.15 -30.83 12.87
CA ASN A 169 -6.20 -31.74 14.02
C ASN A 169 -7.38 -32.74 14.00
N TRP A 170 -8.21 -32.75 12.95
CA TRP A 170 -9.36 -33.68 12.85
C TRP A 170 -9.29 -34.69 11.69
N TYR A 171 -8.19 -34.74 10.93
CA TYR A 171 -8.01 -35.79 9.92
C TYR A 171 -6.67 -36.49 10.10
N LEU A 172 -6.77 -37.73 10.58
CA LEU A 172 -5.72 -38.74 10.59
C LEU A 172 -5.09 -38.90 9.19
N GLU A 173 -3.76 -39.00 9.17
CA GLU A 173 -2.88 -39.36 8.05
C GLU A 173 -3.19 -40.74 7.41
N PRO A 174 -2.58 -41.14 6.25
CA PRO A 174 -1.64 -40.41 5.39
C PRO A 174 -1.98 -40.47 3.89
N PHE A 175 -1.62 -39.44 3.13
CA PHE A 175 -0.93 -39.61 1.85
C PHE A 175 -0.03 -38.38 1.65
N CYS A 176 1.22 -38.53 2.10
CA CYS A 176 2.28 -37.59 1.80
C CYS A 176 2.54 -37.55 0.29
N VAL A 177 2.31 -36.40 -0.35
CA VAL A 177 3.19 -35.97 -1.45
C VAL A 177 3.49 -34.48 -1.30
N GLY A 178 4.68 -34.23 -0.76
CA GLY A 178 5.46 -32.98 -0.68
C GLY A 178 4.80 -31.63 -1.00
N TRP A 179 4.46 -30.88 0.04
CA TRP A 179 4.36 -29.42 -0.04
C TRP A 179 5.69 -28.79 0.39
N ARG A 180 6.57 -28.50 -0.57
CA ARG A 180 7.55 -27.42 -0.36
C ARG A 180 6.77 -26.10 -0.40
N CYS A 181 6.68 -25.41 0.72
CA CYS A 181 6.30 -24.00 0.72
C CYS A 181 7.36 -23.23 -0.07
N ARG A 182 7.02 -22.73 -1.27
CA ARG A 182 7.74 -21.63 -1.90
C ARG A 182 6.91 -20.35 -1.75
N PRO A 183 7.56 -19.20 -1.50
CA PRO A 183 6.87 -17.94 -1.30
C PRO A 183 6.40 -17.39 -2.66
N VAL A 184 5.20 -16.80 -2.64
CA VAL A 184 4.66 -15.79 -3.58
C VAL A 184 5.29 -15.78 -4.97
N HIS A 185 4.68 -16.47 -5.94
CA HIS A 185 4.81 -16.13 -7.36
C HIS A 185 3.52 -16.46 -8.11
N ALA A 186 2.92 -15.40 -8.66
CA ALA A 186 2.04 -15.30 -9.82
C ALA A 186 1.30 -16.58 -10.28
N CYS A 187 -0.03 -16.58 -10.11
CA CYS A 187 -0.91 -17.46 -10.87
C CYS A 187 -1.20 -16.79 -12.23
N VAL A 188 -0.49 -17.22 -13.27
CA VAL A 188 -0.82 -16.94 -14.67
C VAL A 188 -2.01 -17.81 -15.06
N LEU A 189 -3.10 -17.18 -15.52
CA LEU A 189 -4.26 -17.86 -16.07
C LEU A 189 -3.93 -18.55 -17.41
N LEU A 190 -4.35 -19.81 -17.56
CA LEU A 190 -4.73 -20.39 -18.85
C LEU A 190 -6.15 -21.00 -18.73
N PRO A 191 -7.00 -20.90 -19.78
CA PRO A 191 -8.39 -21.35 -19.74
C PRO A 191 -8.60 -22.78 -20.31
N PHE A 192 -9.83 -23.29 -20.17
CA PHE A 192 -10.45 -24.53 -20.72
C PHE A 192 -10.28 -25.82 -19.88
N THR A 193 -11.28 -26.69 -19.65
CA THR A 193 -12.71 -26.74 -20.01
C THR A 193 -13.48 -27.66 -19.05
N SER A 194 -14.77 -27.36 -18.90
CA SER A 194 -15.82 -28.09 -18.17
C SER A 194 -15.83 -29.62 -18.36
N HIS A 195 -16.01 -30.37 -17.27
CA HIS A 195 -16.99 -31.46 -17.23
C HIS A 195 -17.67 -31.56 -15.85
N ARG A 196 -18.99 -31.74 -15.92
CA ARG A 196 -20.01 -31.51 -14.88
C ARG A 196 -20.41 -32.81 -14.20
N VAL A 197 -20.27 -32.93 -12.87
CA VAL A 197 -21.10 -33.70 -11.90
C VAL A 197 -20.69 -33.21 -10.49
N GLY A 198 -21.48 -32.92 -9.46
CA GLY A 198 -22.91 -32.85 -9.19
C GLY A 198 -23.05 -32.47 -7.69
N ARG A 199 -23.82 -31.42 -7.41
CA ARG A 199 -24.44 -30.99 -6.11
C ARG A 199 -23.57 -30.63 -4.89
N ASN A 200 -23.68 -29.31 -4.61
CA ASN A 200 -23.86 -28.62 -3.32
C ASN A 200 -22.66 -28.34 -2.41
N ILE A 201 -22.48 -27.03 -2.16
CA ILE A 201 -21.63 -26.35 -1.16
C ILE A 201 -20.15 -26.18 -1.53
N THR A 202 -19.82 -25.58 -2.69
CA THR A 202 -18.50 -24.92 -2.85
C THR A 202 -18.48 -23.91 -4.01
N PHE A 203 -19.32 -22.87 -3.96
CA PHE A 203 -19.21 -21.78 -4.95
C PHE A 203 -19.39 -20.36 -4.40
N CYS A 204 -19.40 -20.17 -3.07
CA CYS A 204 -19.55 -18.83 -2.47
C CYS A 204 -18.23 -18.17 -2.01
N LEU A 205 -17.07 -18.81 -2.12
CA LEU A 205 -15.83 -18.27 -1.54
C LEU A 205 -14.83 -17.67 -2.55
N LEU A 206 -15.10 -17.75 -3.86
CA LEU A 206 -14.20 -17.17 -4.88
C LEU A 206 -14.76 -15.92 -5.56
N SER A 207 -16.05 -15.59 -5.39
CA SER A 207 -16.59 -14.28 -5.81
C SER A 207 -16.26 -13.17 -4.81
N ASN A 208 -15.95 -13.51 -3.56
CA ASN A 208 -15.81 -12.53 -2.49
C ASN A 208 -14.42 -11.91 -2.37
N TRP A 209 -13.40 -12.40 -3.09
CA TRP A 209 -12.04 -11.85 -3.01
C TRP A 209 -11.84 -10.58 -3.85
N TYR A 210 -12.49 -10.49 -5.01
CA TYR A 210 -12.53 -9.24 -5.79
C TYR A 210 -13.48 -8.22 -5.15
N GLU A 211 -14.61 -8.68 -4.60
CA GLU A 211 -15.48 -7.81 -3.80
C GLU A 211 -14.75 -7.32 -2.55
N THR A 212 -14.00 -8.14 -1.81
CA THR A 212 -13.28 -7.67 -0.60
C THR A 212 -12.22 -6.60 -0.92
N ILE A 213 -11.52 -6.68 -2.05
CA ILE A 213 -10.53 -5.65 -2.45
C ILE A 213 -11.22 -4.35 -2.90
N MET A 214 -12.36 -4.45 -3.61
CA MET A 214 -13.17 -3.29 -3.99
C MET A 214 -13.90 -2.66 -2.78
N ILE A 215 -14.39 -3.50 -1.87
CA ILE A 215 -15.03 -3.14 -0.60
C ILE A 215 -14.03 -2.43 0.31
N VAL A 216 -12.74 -2.83 0.32
CA VAL A 216 -11.69 -2.09 1.05
C VAL A 216 -11.46 -0.70 0.42
N GLY A 217 -11.54 -0.55 -0.91
CA GLY A 217 -11.47 0.75 -1.57
C GLY A 217 -12.66 1.67 -1.24
N ASP A 218 -13.88 1.12 -1.28
CA ASP A 218 -15.12 1.88 -1.04
C ASP A 218 -15.38 2.16 0.46
N LEU A 219 -14.96 1.28 1.37
CA LEU A 219 -15.05 1.52 2.83
C LEU A 219 -13.98 2.50 3.34
N VAL A 220 -12.81 2.56 2.71
CA VAL A 220 -11.82 3.62 3.00
C VAL A 220 -12.41 4.99 2.64
N ALA A 221 -13.16 5.10 1.55
CA ALA A 221 -13.89 6.33 1.19
C ALA A 221 -15.00 6.70 2.20
N ALA A 222 -15.59 5.72 2.90
CA ALA A 222 -16.64 5.97 3.90
C ALA A 222 -16.10 6.42 5.27
N ASP A 223 -14.91 5.96 5.68
CA ASP A 223 -14.28 6.35 6.96
C ASP A 223 -13.69 7.79 6.92
N GLU A 224 -13.44 8.31 5.71
CA GLU A 224 -12.99 9.69 5.44
C GLU A 224 -13.94 10.79 5.95
N ALA A 225 -15.23 10.50 6.09
CA ALA A 225 -16.19 11.47 6.60
C ALA A 225 -16.07 11.70 8.12
N ASN A 226 -15.48 10.76 8.87
CA ASN A 226 -15.44 10.82 10.35
C ASN A 226 -14.11 11.33 10.92
N LEU A 227 -12.97 11.09 10.25
CA LEU A 227 -11.65 11.48 10.78
C LEU A 227 -11.37 13.00 10.71
N ASN A 228 -12.05 13.73 9.81
CA ASN A 228 -11.92 15.19 9.72
C ASN A 228 -12.59 15.95 10.89
N GLY A 229 -13.41 15.28 11.70
CA GLY A 229 -14.15 15.91 12.81
C GLY A 229 -13.44 15.93 14.17
N SER A 230 -12.40 15.13 14.38
CA SER A 230 -11.79 14.92 15.71
C SER A 230 -10.47 15.64 15.96
N PHE A 231 -9.86 16.25 14.94
CA PHE A 231 -8.47 16.72 15.01
C PHE A 231 -8.28 18.25 15.05
N THR A 232 -9.35 19.05 15.12
CA THR A 232 -9.27 20.51 15.26
C THR A 232 -9.05 21.00 16.70
N ARG A 233 -8.66 20.12 17.63
CA ARG A 233 -8.58 20.48 19.06
C ARG A 233 -7.20 20.58 19.70
N ASP A 234 -6.13 20.09 19.09
CA ASP A 234 -4.79 20.23 19.69
C ASP A 234 -3.71 20.42 18.61
N LEU A 235 -2.98 21.54 18.76
CA LEU A 235 -1.89 22.11 17.96
C LEU A 235 -2.28 23.19 16.93
#